data_AF-A0A3D1Y9F3-F1
#
_entry.id   AF-A0A3D1Y9F3-F1
#
_cell.length_a   1.000
_cell.length_b   1.000
_cell.length_c   1.000
_cell.angle_alpha   90.00
_cell.angle_beta   90.00
_cell.angle_gamma   90.00
#
_symmetry.space_group_name_H-M   'P 1'
#
loop_
_entity.id
_entity.type
_entity.pdbx_description
1 polymer ?
#
loop_
_entity_poly.entity_id
_entity_poly.type
_entity_poly.pdbx_seq_one_letter_code
_entity_poly.pdbx_strand_id
1 'polypeptide(L)'
;MASAKQKLKDYFIQNVGKDIDRETLREVAGNIQDWQRALRTLRQETGLDIVATKNGYILTSLEPKYEPQIRKNIDNKLKYAVLQRDNSTCQRCGANIHNTPNVKLVIDHKIPVELGGSTTIDNLWTLCSECNGGKQAFFTDENTERMKEIMEMGSAAARLQAYFELNPNKVIEPTKLQTVANVRDWERTLRMVRQKTEMDIQWVRPNEEYSMGGYIYKKSE
;
A
#
# COMPACT_ATOMS: atom_id res chain seq x y z
N MET A 1 6.23 -16.32 -27.57
CA MET A 1 6.41 -17.20 -26.38
C MET A 1 5.47 -16.75 -25.28
N ALA A 2 4.84 -17.67 -24.55
CA ALA A 2 4.00 -17.32 -23.39
C ALA A 2 4.82 -16.64 -22.29
N SER A 3 4.24 -15.64 -21.61
CA SER A 3 4.88 -14.98 -20.47
C SER A 3 5.05 -15.96 -19.29
N ALA A 4 6.01 -15.72 -18.40
CA ALA A 4 6.19 -16.54 -17.19
C ALA A 4 4.89 -16.67 -16.38
N LYS A 5 4.12 -15.59 -16.26
CA LYS A 5 2.80 -15.56 -15.62
C LYS A 5 1.82 -16.55 -16.28
N GLN A 6 1.75 -16.55 -17.61
CA GLN A 6 0.85 -17.44 -18.35
C GLN A 6 1.26 -18.91 -18.19
N LYS A 7 2.56 -19.20 -18.30
CA LYS A 7 3.09 -20.57 -18.09
C LYS A 7 2.76 -21.09 -16.70
N LEU A 8 2.97 -20.27 -15.67
CA LEU A 8 2.61 -20.60 -14.29
C LEU A 8 1.11 -20.87 -14.15
N LYS A 9 0.26 -20.00 -14.72
CA LYS A 9 -1.20 -20.16 -14.69
C LYS A 9 -1.62 -21.51 -15.27
N ASP A 10 -1.15 -21.81 -16.48
CA ASP A 10 -1.52 -23.04 -17.19
C ASP A 10 -1.06 -24.28 -16.40
N TYR A 11 0.13 -24.22 -15.81
CA TYR A 11 0.68 -25.31 -15.01
C TYR A 11 -0.09 -25.55 -13.71
N PHE A 12 -0.50 -24.50 -13.00
CA PHE A 12 -1.35 -24.64 -11.80
C PHE A 12 -2.74 -25.20 -12.14
N ILE A 13 -3.37 -24.75 -13.23
CA ILE A 13 -4.68 -25.23 -13.66
C ILE A 13 -4.64 -26.73 -14.01
N GLN A 14 -3.54 -27.22 -14.58
CA GLN A 14 -3.33 -28.63 -14.86
C GLN A 14 -3.03 -29.48 -13.61
N ASN A 15 -2.68 -28.84 -12.49
CA ASN A 15 -2.21 -29.49 -11.27
C ASN A 15 -2.94 -28.99 -10.01
N VAL A 16 -4.24 -28.68 -10.14
CA VAL A 16 -5.09 -28.27 -9.02
C VAL A 16 -5.03 -29.31 -7.90
N GLY A 17 -4.89 -28.84 -6.66
CA GLY A 17 -4.81 -29.69 -5.47
C GLY A 17 -3.44 -30.37 -5.25
N LYS A 18 -2.46 -30.18 -6.13
CA LYS A 18 -1.09 -30.70 -5.95
C LYS A 18 -0.17 -29.64 -5.36
N ASP A 19 0.69 -30.05 -4.42
CA ASP A 19 1.79 -29.22 -3.93
C ASP A 19 2.93 -29.26 -4.95
N ILE A 20 3.27 -28.09 -5.51
CA ILE A 20 4.29 -27.92 -6.55
C ILE A 20 5.48 -27.20 -5.94
N ASP A 21 6.64 -27.82 -5.95
CA ASP A 21 7.84 -27.26 -5.35
C ASP A 21 8.36 -26.01 -6.09
N ARG A 22 9.16 -25.22 -5.38
CA ARG A 22 9.69 -23.94 -5.89
C ARG A 22 10.62 -24.08 -7.09
N GLU A 23 11.34 -25.19 -7.21
CA GLU A 23 12.27 -25.40 -8.31
C GLU A 23 11.49 -25.70 -9.60
N THR A 24 10.50 -26.59 -9.54
CA THR A 24 9.57 -26.85 -10.64
C THR A 24 8.90 -25.56 -11.13
N LEU A 25 8.42 -24.70 -10.22
CA LEU A 25 7.80 -23.42 -10.61
C LEU A 25 8.79 -22.44 -11.26
N ARG A 26 10.06 -22.44 -10.81
CA ARG A 26 11.12 -21.64 -11.43
C ARG A 26 11.38 -22.11 -12.87
N GLU A 27 11.45 -23.41 -13.09
CA GLU A 27 11.64 -24.01 -14.41
C GLU A 27 10.46 -23.70 -15.35
N VAL A 28 9.22 -23.88 -14.87
CA VAL A 28 7.99 -23.55 -15.61
C VAL A 28 7.96 -22.07 -16.01
N ALA A 29 8.40 -21.18 -15.12
CA ALA A 29 8.50 -19.75 -15.40
C ALA A 29 9.60 -19.40 -16.41
N GLY A 30 10.42 -20.36 -16.85
CA GLY A 30 11.51 -20.18 -17.79
C GLY A 30 12.83 -19.79 -17.12
N ASN A 31 13.07 -20.24 -15.89
CA ASN A 31 14.30 -19.98 -15.12
C ASN A 31 14.62 -18.51 -14.90
N ILE A 32 13.60 -17.65 -14.89
CA ILE A 32 13.77 -16.24 -14.54
C ILE A 32 13.95 -16.09 -13.03
N GLN A 33 14.83 -15.18 -12.59
CA GLN A 33 15.04 -14.93 -11.16
C GLN A 33 13.76 -14.40 -10.46
N ASP A 34 13.00 -13.54 -11.14
CA ASP A 34 11.84 -12.84 -10.57
C ASP A 34 10.50 -13.57 -10.79
N TRP A 35 10.52 -14.91 -10.88
CA TRP A 35 9.31 -15.72 -11.12
C TRP A 35 8.28 -15.61 -9.99
N GLN A 36 8.74 -15.42 -8.75
CA GLN A 36 7.87 -15.22 -7.58
C GLN A 36 7.04 -13.96 -7.71
N ARG A 37 7.57 -12.91 -8.37
CA ARG A 37 6.78 -11.72 -8.70
C ARG A 37 5.74 -12.01 -9.78
N ALA A 38 6.07 -12.81 -10.79
CA ALA A 38 5.09 -13.28 -11.76
C ALA A 38 3.95 -14.06 -11.09
N LEU A 39 4.26 -14.90 -10.09
CA LEU A 39 3.28 -15.61 -9.28
C LEU A 39 2.41 -14.67 -8.44
N ARG A 40 3.00 -13.65 -7.82
CA ARG A 40 2.23 -12.62 -7.09
C ARG A 40 1.25 -11.89 -8.01
N THR A 41 1.71 -11.48 -9.20
CA THR A 41 0.87 -10.85 -10.21
C THR A 41 -0.26 -11.78 -10.67
N LEU A 42 0.04 -13.06 -10.88
CA LEU A 42 -0.96 -14.08 -11.23
C LEU A 42 -2.09 -14.11 -10.19
N ARG A 43 -1.75 -14.22 -8.90
CA ARG A 43 -2.73 -14.25 -7.80
C ARG A 43 -3.61 -12.99 -7.80
N GLN A 44 -3.00 -11.81 -7.97
CA GLN A 44 -3.72 -10.54 -7.99
C GLN A 44 -4.70 -10.43 -9.17
N GLU A 45 -4.27 -10.79 -10.38
CA GLU A 45 -5.09 -10.60 -11.58
C GLU A 45 -6.11 -11.72 -11.83
N THR A 46 -5.98 -12.88 -11.18
CA THR A 46 -6.90 -14.01 -11.39
C THR A 46 -7.75 -14.34 -10.17
N GLY A 47 -7.36 -13.87 -8.98
CA GLY A 47 -8.05 -14.22 -7.73
C GLY A 47 -7.88 -15.67 -7.29
N LEU A 48 -7.05 -16.46 -8.00
CA LEU A 48 -6.81 -17.87 -7.69
C LEU A 48 -6.15 -18.05 -6.32
N ASP A 49 -6.64 -19.03 -5.56
CA ASP A 49 -6.15 -19.35 -4.21
C ASP A 49 -4.88 -20.22 -4.27
N ILE A 50 -3.79 -19.58 -4.71
CA ILE A 50 -2.44 -20.18 -4.71
C ILE A 50 -1.79 -19.92 -3.36
N VAL A 51 -1.73 -20.96 -2.53
CA VAL A 51 -1.26 -20.91 -1.14
C VAL A 51 0.18 -21.42 -1.04
N ALA A 52 1.03 -20.72 -0.29
CA ALA A 52 2.38 -21.18 -0.01
C ALA A 52 2.36 -22.39 0.93
N THR A 53 3.13 -23.42 0.58
CA THR A 53 3.37 -24.60 1.42
C THR A 53 4.79 -24.56 1.99
N LYS A 54 5.17 -25.59 2.75
CA LYS A 54 6.54 -25.74 3.26
C LYS A 54 7.58 -25.69 2.13
N ASN A 55 7.28 -26.39 1.01
CA ASN A 55 8.24 -26.63 -0.06
C ASN A 55 7.89 -25.89 -1.37
N GLY A 56 6.71 -25.29 -1.45
CA GLY A 56 6.13 -24.95 -2.75
C GLY A 56 4.87 -24.11 -2.65
N TYR A 57 3.98 -24.36 -3.59
CA TYR A 57 2.67 -23.72 -3.68
C TYR A 57 1.63 -24.71 -4.17
N ILE A 58 0.40 -24.55 -3.69
CA ILE A 58 -0.76 -25.34 -4.09
C ILE A 58 -1.86 -24.40 -4.57
N LEU A 59 -2.46 -24.72 -5.72
CA LEU A 59 -3.73 -24.12 -6.13
C LEU A 59 -4.87 -24.95 -5.54
N THR A 60 -5.63 -24.38 -4.61
CA THR A 60 -6.65 -25.13 -3.86
C THR A 60 -7.93 -25.37 -4.66
N SER A 61 -8.31 -24.43 -5.53
CA SER A 61 -9.46 -24.57 -6.44
C SER A 61 -9.31 -23.69 -7.68
N LEU A 62 -10.11 -23.97 -8.72
CA LEU A 62 -10.21 -23.12 -9.92
C LEU A 62 -11.13 -21.90 -9.71
N GLU A 63 -11.92 -21.91 -8.65
CA GLU A 63 -12.78 -20.79 -8.30
C GLU A 63 -11.92 -19.68 -7.66
N PRO A 64 -11.98 -18.44 -8.18
CA PRO A 64 -11.31 -17.32 -7.54
C PRO A 64 -11.85 -17.13 -6.12
N LYS A 65 -10.97 -17.14 -5.13
CA LYS A 65 -11.32 -16.88 -3.72
C LYS A 65 -11.41 -15.38 -3.43
N TYR A 66 -10.75 -14.57 -4.24
CA TYR A 66 -10.72 -13.13 -4.12
C TYR A 66 -11.13 -12.50 -5.44
N GLU A 67 -11.75 -11.33 -5.37
CA GLU A 67 -12.08 -10.56 -6.56
C GLU A 67 -10.78 -10.13 -7.28
N PRO A 68 -10.62 -10.42 -8.58
CA PRO A 68 -9.44 -10.04 -9.34
C PRO A 68 -9.14 -8.54 -9.26
N GLN A 69 -7.97 -8.20 -8.73
CA GLN A 69 -7.52 -6.83 -8.61
C GLN A 69 -6.58 -6.49 -9.75
N ILE A 70 -7.16 -6.09 -10.89
CA ILE A 70 -6.40 -5.58 -12.02
C ILE A 70 -5.91 -4.18 -11.67
N ARG A 71 -4.71 -4.08 -11.09
CA ARG A 71 -4.06 -2.78 -10.89
C ARG A 71 -3.84 -2.13 -12.25
N LYS A 72 -4.47 -0.98 -12.47
CA LYS A 72 -4.20 -0.15 -13.65
C LYS A 72 -2.71 0.22 -13.64
N ASN A 73 -2.01 -0.16 -14.69
CA ASN A 73 -0.61 0.22 -14.85
C ASN A 73 -0.52 1.75 -14.95
N ILE A 74 0.49 2.34 -14.30
CA ILE A 74 0.78 3.77 -14.48
C ILE A 74 1.40 3.90 -15.87
N ASP A 75 0.71 4.59 -16.77
CA ASP A 75 1.19 4.76 -18.14
C ASP A 75 2.49 5.58 -18.19
N ASN A 76 3.28 5.40 -19.25
CA ASN A 76 4.60 6.03 -19.35
C ASN A 76 4.55 7.56 -19.43
N LYS A 77 3.46 8.13 -19.97
CA LYS A 77 3.27 9.58 -20.06
C LYS A 77 3.07 10.17 -18.66
N LEU A 78 2.23 9.54 -17.85
CA LEU A 78 1.99 9.92 -16.47
C LEU A 78 3.25 9.70 -15.62
N LYS A 79 3.99 8.61 -15.84
CA LYS A 79 5.27 8.39 -15.16
C LYS A 79 6.25 9.53 -15.42
N TYR A 80 6.42 9.90 -16.68
CA TYR A 80 7.28 11.01 -17.07
C TYR A 80 6.80 12.34 -16.45
N ALA A 81 5.49 12.62 -16.49
CA ALA A 81 4.93 13.83 -15.90
C ALA A 81 5.18 13.94 -14.39
N VAL A 82 5.06 12.83 -13.64
CA VAL A 82 5.37 12.79 -12.20
C VAL A 82 6.85 13.10 -11.96
N LEU A 83 7.76 12.43 -12.68
CA LEU A 83 9.20 12.66 -12.54
C LEU A 83 9.61 14.10 -12.88
N GLN A 84 8.99 14.68 -13.92
CA GLN A 84 9.23 16.08 -14.29
C GLN A 84 8.75 17.04 -13.20
N ARG A 85 7.51 16.87 -12.70
CA ARG A 85 6.97 17.67 -11.60
C ARG A 85 7.87 17.61 -10.35
N ASP A 86 8.37 16.42 -10.05
CA ASP A 86 9.15 16.13 -8.86
C ASP A 86 10.66 16.39 -9.05
N ASN A 87 11.08 16.93 -10.20
CA ASN A 87 12.48 17.15 -10.58
C ASN A 87 13.37 15.90 -10.36
N SER A 88 12.84 14.72 -10.68
CA SER A 88 13.50 13.42 -10.44
C SER A 88 14.12 13.32 -9.06
N THR A 89 13.38 13.78 -8.04
CA THR A 89 13.82 13.83 -6.65
C THR A 89 12.81 13.11 -5.75
N CYS A 90 13.30 12.32 -4.80
CA CYS A 90 12.46 11.72 -3.78
C CYS A 90 11.74 12.81 -2.99
N GLN A 91 10.41 12.82 -3.08
CA GLN A 91 9.56 13.84 -2.44
C GLN A 91 9.49 13.69 -0.92
N ARG A 92 10.04 12.61 -0.35
CA ARG A 92 10.09 12.37 1.09
C ARG A 92 11.42 12.79 1.72
N CYS A 93 12.56 12.43 1.13
CA CYS A 93 13.88 12.66 1.72
C CYS A 93 14.81 13.57 0.89
N GLY A 94 14.41 13.98 -0.31
CA GLY A 94 15.24 14.80 -1.19
C GLY A 94 16.35 14.05 -1.95
N ALA A 95 16.44 12.73 -1.82
CA ALA A 95 17.41 11.92 -2.56
C ALA A 95 17.20 12.03 -4.08
N ASN A 96 18.27 12.30 -4.82
CA ASN A 96 18.31 12.40 -6.27
C ASN A 96 19.70 12.03 -6.80
N ILE A 97 19.87 12.07 -8.13
CA ILE A 97 21.11 11.67 -8.80
C ILE A 97 22.33 12.53 -8.42
N HIS A 98 22.12 13.75 -7.90
CA HIS A 98 23.19 14.68 -7.57
C HIS A 98 23.71 14.49 -6.14
N ASN A 99 22.85 14.12 -5.20
CA ASN A 99 23.23 13.99 -3.78
C ASN A 99 23.30 12.54 -3.28
N THR A 100 22.76 11.57 -4.04
CA THR A 100 22.70 10.16 -3.65
C THR A 100 23.12 9.28 -4.83
N PRO A 101 24.40 8.86 -4.88
CA PRO A 101 24.91 7.99 -5.95
C PRO A 101 24.06 6.73 -6.10
N ASN A 102 23.76 6.35 -7.34
CA ASN A 102 22.98 5.15 -7.67
C ASN A 102 21.56 5.07 -7.07
N VAL A 103 20.97 6.21 -6.67
CA VAL A 103 19.60 6.23 -6.15
C VAL A 103 18.63 5.61 -7.16
N LYS A 104 17.79 4.69 -6.68
CA LYS A 104 16.70 4.11 -7.45
C LYS A 104 15.41 4.84 -7.10
N LEU A 105 14.88 5.59 -8.06
CA LEU A 105 13.61 6.27 -7.93
C LEU A 105 12.49 5.41 -8.49
N VAL A 106 11.36 5.43 -7.79
CA VAL A 106 10.12 4.75 -8.17
C VAL A 106 8.98 5.75 -8.06
N ILE A 107 7.93 5.49 -8.85
CA ILE A 107 6.70 6.25 -8.78
C ILE A 107 5.71 5.42 -7.97
N ASP A 108 5.22 6.01 -6.90
CA ASP A 108 4.32 5.39 -5.96
C ASP A 108 3.02 6.20 -5.86
N HIS A 109 1.99 5.62 -5.26
CA HIS A 109 0.78 6.34 -4.91
C HIS A 109 0.89 6.90 -3.49
N LYS A 110 0.63 8.19 -3.28
CA LYS A 110 0.59 8.82 -1.94
C LYS A 110 -0.41 8.07 -1.06
N ILE A 111 -1.63 7.90 -1.55
CA ILE A 111 -2.63 6.99 -0.98
C ILE A 111 -2.53 5.65 -1.73
N PRO A 112 -2.27 4.52 -1.06
CA PRO A 112 -2.26 3.21 -1.69
C PRO A 112 -3.54 2.91 -2.49
N VAL A 113 -3.39 2.20 -3.61
CA VAL A 113 -4.53 1.74 -4.44
C VAL A 113 -5.50 0.89 -3.62
N GLU A 114 -4.99 0.06 -2.71
CA GLU A 114 -5.78 -0.80 -1.81
C GLU A 114 -6.67 0.01 -0.86
N LEU A 115 -6.30 1.27 -0.60
CA LEU A 115 -7.06 2.23 0.20
C LEU A 115 -7.87 3.21 -0.66
N GLY A 116 -8.13 2.88 -1.93
CA GLY A 116 -8.92 3.71 -2.86
C GLY A 116 -8.12 4.81 -3.56
N GLY A 117 -6.79 4.82 -3.45
CA GLY A 117 -5.94 5.82 -4.11
C GLY A 117 -6.05 5.80 -5.64
N SER A 118 -6.33 6.96 -6.25
CA SER A 118 -6.44 7.10 -7.70
C SER A 118 -5.09 7.10 -8.41
N THR A 119 -5.02 6.59 -9.63
CA THR A 119 -3.83 6.74 -10.50
C THR A 119 -3.90 8.07 -11.27
N THR A 120 -3.65 9.17 -10.57
CA THR A 120 -3.67 10.53 -11.12
C THR A 120 -2.41 11.29 -10.71
N ILE A 121 -2.07 12.37 -11.43
CA ILE A 121 -0.88 13.17 -11.14
C ILE A 121 -0.84 13.61 -9.65
N ASP A 122 -1.98 13.99 -9.08
CA ASP A 122 -2.07 14.50 -7.70
C ASP A 122 -1.78 13.45 -6.63
N ASN A 123 -2.18 12.20 -6.88
CA ASN A 123 -1.97 11.08 -5.97
C ASN A 123 -0.69 10.29 -6.27
N LEU A 124 0.06 10.63 -7.33
CA LEU A 124 1.35 10.03 -7.60
C LEU A 124 2.49 10.93 -7.13
N TRP A 125 3.61 10.31 -6.75
CA TRP A 125 4.84 10.98 -6.35
C TRP A 125 6.07 10.08 -6.54
N THR A 126 7.22 10.73 -6.63
CA THR A 126 8.52 10.09 -6.78
C THR A 126 9.11 9.79 -5.40
N LEU A 127 9.49 8.54 -5.14
CA LEU A 127 10.18 8.11 -3.92
C LEU A 127 11.47 7.37 -4.27
N CYS A 128 12.49 7.42 -3.40
CA CYS A 128 13.59 6.48 -3.47
C CYS A 128 13.14 5.09 -2.98
N SER A 129 13.87 4.04 -3.35
CA SER A 129 13.56 2.65 -2.97
C SER A 129 13.42 2.46 -1.46
N GLU A 130 14.24 3.13 -0.65
CA GLU A 130 14.18 3.08 0.81
C GLU A 130 12.91 3.72 1.35
N CYS A 131 12.57 4.94 0.92
CA CYS A 131 11.36 5.63 1.34
C CYS A 131 10.09 4.88 0.90
N ASN A 132 10.11 4.28 -0.29
CA ASN A 132 9.02 3.45 -0.79
C ASN A 132 8.88 2.17 0.05
N GLY A 133 9.97 1.49 0.38
CA GLY A 133 9.95 0.31 1.25
C GLY A 133 9.42 0.64 2.65
N GLY A 134 9.89 1.74 3.25
CA GLY A 134 9.39 2.21 4.54
C GLY A 134 7.91 2.59 4.51
N LYS A 135 7.43 3.16 3.40
CA LYS A 135 6.00 3.42 3.21
C LYS A 135 5.19 2.12 3.14
N GLN A 136 5.66 1.11 2.42
CA GLN A 136 4.96 -0.18 2.33
C GLN A 136 4.81 -0.83 3.72
N ALA A 137 5.88 -0.85 4.52
CA ALA A 137 5.84 -1.35 5.89
C ALA A 137 4.79 -0.62 6.74
N PHE A 138 4.77 0.72 6.68
CA PHE A 138 3.85 1.57 7.45
C PHE A 138 2.35 1.34 7.19
N PHE A 139 1.99 0.80 6.01
CA PHE A 139 0.59 0.51 5.66
C PHE A 139 0.19 -0.95 5.90
N THR A 140 1.13 -1.85 6.23
CA THR A 140 0.84 -3.30 6.33
C THR A 140 0.07 -3.67 7.61
N ASP A 141 0.17 -2.85 8.67
CA ASP A 141 -0.40 -3.16 10.00
C ASP A 141 -1.90 -2.83 10.16
N GLU A 142 -2.57 -2.36 9.10
CA GLU A 142 -3.95 -1.86 9.17
C GLU A 142 -4.95 -2.88 8.64
N ASN A 143 -6.14 -2.94 9.26
CA ASN A 143 -7.27 -3.65 8.67
C ASN A 143 -7.71 -2.95 7.37
N THR A 144 -7.29 -3.51 6.24
CA THR A 144 -7.44 -2.90 4.91
C THR A 144 -8.90 -2.62 4.55
N GLU A 145 -9.84 -3.47 4.97
CA GLU A 145 -11.27 -3.29 4.70
C GLU A 145 -11.83 -2.07 5.42
N ARG A 146 -11.55 -1.94 6.72
CA ARG A 146 -11.98 -0.76 7.51
C ARG A 146 -11.36 0.52 7.02
N MET A 147 -10.08 0.47 6.64
CA MET A 147 -9.40 1.63 6.07
C MET A 147 -10.00 2.06 4.73
N LYS A 148 -10.42 1.11 3.90
CA LYS A 148 -11.10 1.40 2.64
C LYS A 148 -12.43 2.11 2.88
N GLU A 149 -13.25 1.63 3.82
CA GLU A 149 -14.50 2.28 4.24
C GLU A 149 -14.26 3.73 4.68
N ILE A 150 -13.23 3.96 5.48
CA ILE A 150 -12.85 5.31 5.93
C ILE A 150 -12.44 6.17 4.74
N MET A 151 -11.55 5.69 3.87
CA MET A 151 -11.01 6.49 2.77
C MET A 151 -12.07 6.85 1.70
N GLU A 152 -13.15 6.07 1.59
CA GLU A 152 -14.30 6.35 0.72
C GLU A 152 -15.22 7.46 1.27
N MET A 153 -15.11 7.84 2.54
CA MET A 153 -15.90 8.94 3.10
C MET A 153 -15.55 10.27 2.43
N GLY A 154 -16.55 11.06 2.03
CA GLY A 154 -16.33 12.31 1.28
C GLY A 154 -15.70 13.46 2.07
N SER A 155 -15.70 13.42 3.40
CA SER A 155 -15.22 14.51 4.27
C SER A 155 -13.94 14.13 5.00
N ALA A 156 -12.91 14.98 4.91
CA ALA A 156 -11.67 14.81 5.68
C ALA A 156 -11.92 14.75 7.20
N ALA A 157 -12.91 15.50 7.69
CA ALA A 157 -13.30 15.47 9.09
C ALA A 157 -13.96 14.13 9.46
N ALA A 158 -14.83 13.60 8.60
CA ALA A 158 -15.45 12.29 8.81
C ALA A 158 -14.39 11.17 8.82
N ARG A 159 -13.41 11.24 7.90
CA ARG A 159 -12.29 10.29 7.85
C ARG A 159 -11.49 10.28 9.15
N LEU A 160 -11.09 11.46 9.62
CA LEU A 160 -10.34 11.58 10.87
C LEU A 160 -11.14 11.08 12.06
N GLN A 161 -12.42 11.47 12.17
CA GLN A 161 -13.31 11.01 13.24
C GLN A 161 -13.39 9.47 13.26
N ALA A 162 -13.76 8.86 12.12
CA ALA A 162 -13.91 7.42 12.01
C ALA A 162 -12.60 6.67 12.32
N TYR A 163 -11.45 7.22 11.91
CA TYR A 163 -10.16 6.61 12.18
C TYR A 163 -9.75 6.67 13.66
N PHE A 164 -10.07 7.75 14.37
CA PHE A 164 -9.90 7.79 15.82
C PHE A 164 -10.87 6.84 16.53
N GLU A 165 -12.13 6.74 16.09
CA GLU A 165 -13.11 5.80 16.65
C GLU A 165 -12.70 4.33 16.46
N LEU A 166 -12.03 4.00 15.35
CA LEU A 166 -11.45 2.69 15.10
C LEU A 166 -10.24 2.39 16.00
N ASN A 167 -9.56 3.43 16.49
CA ASN A 167 -8.33 3.34 17.27
C ASN A 167 -8.42 4.07 18.62
N PRO A 168 -9.41 3.74 19.47
CA PRO A 168 -9.52 4.38 20.77
C PRO A 168 -8.32 4.02 21.64
N ASN A 169 -7.87 4.97 22.45
CA ASN A 169 -6.76 4.82 23.38
C ASN A 169 -5.42 4.41 22.75
N LYS A 170 -5.26 4.57 21.42
CA LYS A 170 -4.02 4.36 20.69
C LYS A 170 -3.44 5.70 20.23
N VAL A 171 -2.12 5.83 20.31
CA VAL A 171 -1.41 7.01 19.77
C VAL A 171 -1.28 6.86 18.26
N ILE A 172 -1.63 7.91 17.53
CA ILE A 172 -1.61 7.96 16.08
C ILE A 172 -0.63 9.05 15.64
N GLU A 173 0.35 8.67 14.82
CA GLU A 173 1.34 9.62 14.31
C GLU A 173 0.73 10.65 13.33
N PRO A 174 1.28 11.88 13.27
CA PRO A 174 0.82 12.93 12.35
C PRO A 174 0.80 12.51 10.87
N THR A 175 1.79 11.73 10.44
CA THR A 175 1.92 11.22 9.07
C THR A 175 0.74 10.31 8.68
N LYS A 176 0.25 9.51 9.63
CA LYS A 176 -0.92 8.66 9.45
C LYS A 176 -2.19 9.51 9.33
N LEU A 177 -2.36 10.49 10.23
CA LEU A 177 -3.51 11.40 10.20
C LEU A 177 -3.55 12.23 8.92
N GLN A 178 -2.40 12.71 8.44
CA GLN A 178 -2.30 13.42 7.16
C GLN A 178 -2.76 12.52 6.00
N THR A 179 -2.37 11.25 6.00
CA THR A 179 -2.80 10.29 4.98
C THR A 179 -4.31 10.07 5.03
N VAL A 180 -4.87 9.80 6.20
CA VAL A 180 -6.30 9.54 6.40
C VAL A 180 -7.14 10.77 6.05
N ALA A 181 -6.71 11.96 6.47
CA ALA A 181 -7.38 13.20 6.15
C ALA A 181 -7.33 13.51 4.65
N ASN A 182 -6.25 13.12 3.96
CA ASN A 182 -6.02 13.37 2.53
C ASN A 182 -6.28 14.83 2.12
N VAL A 183 -5.82 15.77 2.94
CA VAL A 183 -5.89 17.21 2.69
C VAL A 183 -4.62 17.88 3.21
N ARG A 184 -4.23 19.01 2.60
CA ARG A 184 -3.00 19.73 3.00
C ARG A 184 -3.08 20.25 4.44
N ASP A 185 -4.22 20.82 4.82
CA ASP A 185 -4.46 21.43 6.14
C ASP A 185 -5.27 20.47 7.04
N TRP A 186 -4.67 19.30 7.31
CA TRP A 186 -5.31 18.25 8.11
C TRP A 186 -5.36 18.64 9.60
N GLU A 187 -4.42 19.46 10.08
CA GLU A 187 -4.41 19.95 11.46
C GLU A 187 -5.61 20.84 11.75
N ARG A 188 -6.00 21.73 10.81
CA ARG A 188 -7.24 22.50 10.93
C ARG A 188 -8.46 21.60 10.92
N THR A 189 -8.46 20.58 10.06
CA THR A 189 -9.54 19.60 10.00
C THR A 189 -9.68 18.88 11.34
N LEU A 190 -8.58 18.47 11.97
CA LEU A 190 -8.57 17.86 13.30
C LEU A 190 -9.12 18.79 14.39
N ARG A 191 -8.79 20.09 14.34
CA ARG A 191 -9.37 21.09 15.25
C ARG A 191 -10.89 21.17 15.09
N MET A 192 -11.39 21.12 13.86
CA MET A 192 -12.84 21.10 13.59
C MET A 192 -13.49 19.83 14.13
N VAL A 193 -12.84 18.67 14.01
CA VAL A 193 -13.34 17.41 14.60
C VAL A 193 -13.47 17.58 16.12
N ARG A 194 -12.43 18.03 16.82
CA ARG A 194 -12.48 18.30 18.27
C ARG A 194 -13.57 19.29 18.69
N GLN A 195 -13.92 20.26 17.84
CA GLN A 195 -14.97 21.24 18.14
C GLN A 195 -16.38 20.72 17.88
N LYS A 196 -16.54 19.86 16.86
CA LYS A 196 -17.85 19.34 16.43
C LYS A 196 -18.19 18.01 17.08
N THR A 197 -17.18 17.29 17.57
CA THR A 197 -17.30 16.00 18.22
C THR A 197 -16.81 16.17 19.65
N GLU A 198 -17.48 15.56 20.62
CA GLU A 198 -17.06 15.57 22.03
C GLU A 198 -15.88 14.60 22.28
N MET A 199 -15.09 14.29 21.25
CA MET A 199 -13.97 13.37 21.35
C MET A 199 -12.80 14.01 22.12
N ASP A 200 -12.37 13.36 23.20
CA ASP A 200 -11.16 13.75 23.95
C ASP A 200 -9.89 13.33 23.20
N ILE A 201 -9.60 14.01 22.11
CA ILE A 201 -8.37 13.83 21.34
C ILE A 201 -7.29 14.69 22.00
N GLN A 202 -6.16 14.12 22.41
CA GLN A 202 -5.07 14.81 23.09
C GLN A 202 -3.74 14.68 22.31
N TRP A 203 -2.89 15.71 22.41
CA TRP A 203 -1.53 15.64 21.84
C TRP A 203 -0.60 14.89 22.80
N VAL A 204 0.10 13.89 22.28
CA VAL A 204 1.17 13.15 22.94
C VAL A 204 2.49 13.73 22.46
N ARG A 205 3.29 14.24 23.39
CA ARG A 205 4.60 14.81 23.07
C ARG A 205 5.57 13.71 22.58
N PRO A 206 6.55 14.06 21.73
CA PRO A 206 7.61 13.15 21.34
C PRO A 206 8.26 12.44 22.53
N ASN A 207 8.46 11.13 22.40
CA ASN A 207 9.11 10.27 23.39
C ASN A 207 9.84 9.09 22.72
N GLU A 208 10.40 8.17 23.50
CA GLU A 208 11.16 7.02 22.98
C GLU A 208 10.33 6.11 22.05
N GLU A 209 9.03 5.96 22.33
CA GLU A 209 8.12 5.14 21.53
C GLU A 209 7.56 5.90 20.31
N TYR A 210 7.30 7.20 20.47
CA TYR A 210 6.73 8.09 19.45
C TYR A 210 7.66 9.25 19.18
N SER A 211 8.70 9.02 18.37
CA SER A 211 9.75 10.01 18.08
C SER A 211 9.25 11.36 17.52
N MET A 212 8.09 11.37 16.85
CA MET A 212 7.46 12.57 16.28
C MET A 212 6.26 13.07 17.10
N GLY A 213 5.98 12.44 18.25
CA GLY A 213 4.73 12.61 18.98
C GLY A 213 3.54 12.05 18.22
N GLY A 214 2.33 12.38 18.67
CA GLY A 214 1.11 11.88 18.05
C GLY A 214 -0.16 12.37 18.73
N TYR A 215 -1.30 11.84 18.30
CA TYR A 215 -2.60 12.16 18.88
C TYR A 215 -3.25 10.89 19.40
N ILE A 216 -3.87 10.96 20.58
CA ILE A 216 -4.62 9.86 21.18
C ILE A 216 -6.06 10.30 21.37
N TYR A 217 -7.02 9.48 20.96
CA TYR A 217 -8.41 9.65 21.36
C TYR A 217 -8.65 8.86 22.64
N LYS A 218 -8.81 9.57 23.76
CA LYS A 218 -9.16 8.96 25.05
C LYS A 218 -10.66 8.69 25.07
N LYS A 219 -11.03 7.44 24.80
CA LYS A 219 -12.42 7.01 24.88
C LYS A 219 -12.62 6.34 26.23
N SER A 220 -13.45 6.96 27.08
CA SER A 220 -13.94 6.33 28.31
C SER A 220 -14.68 5.04 27.95
N GLU A 221 -14.47 3.98 28.75
CA GLU A 221 -15.21 2.72 28.63
C GLU A 221 -16.70 2.90 28.91
#